data_AF-A0A2K3IVU6-F1
#
_entry.id   AF-A0A2K3IVU6-F1
#
_cell.length_a   1.000
_cell.length_b   1.000
_cell.length_c   1.000
_cell.angle_alpha   90.00
_cell.angle_beta   90.00
_cell.angle_gamma   90.00
#
_symmetry.space_group_name_H-M   'P 1'
#
loop_
_entity.id
_entity.type
_entity.pdbx_description
1 polymer ?
#
loop_
_entity_poly.entity_id
_entity_poly.type
_entity_poly.pdbx_seq_one_letter_code
_entity_poly.pdbx_strand_id
1 'polypeptide(L)' 'MKELSEFCKELKKDFTPRIKDTKEPVSFWSEKDILNKKVVDAFVIILRTRGCSWALKSGCSMCGYFNDSIF' A
#
# COMPACT_ATOMS: atom_id res chain seq x y z
N MET A 1 5.81 -21.54 -2.83
CA MET A 1 4.85 -20.41 -2.79
C MET A 1 3.86 -20.47 -1.62
N LYS A 2 3.34 -21.65 -1.22
CA LYS A 2 2.45 -21.76 -0.04
C LYS A 2 3.10 -21.27 1.25
N GLU A 3 4.33 -21.70 1.50
CA GLU A 3 5.14 -21.30 2.67
C GLU A 3 5.29 -19.77 2.82
N LEU A 4 5.60 -19.06 1.72
CA LEU A 4 5.67 -17.59 1.74
C LEU A 4 4.33 -16.93 2.07
N SER A 5 3.23 -17.51 1.59
CA SER A 5 1.89 -16.99 1.89
C SER A 5 1.51 -17.21 3.34
N GLU A 6 1.83 -18.37 3.91
CA GLU A 6 1.63 -18.67 5.33
C GLU A 6 2.45 -17.74 6.22
N PHE A 7 3.73 -17.55 5.89
CA PHE A 7 4.59 -16.57 6.56
C PHE A 7 4.01 -15.15 6.51
N CYS A 8 3.54 -14.71 5.34
CA CYS A 8 2.94 -13.38 5.19
C CYS A 8 1.63 -13.22 5.98
N LYS A 9 0.86 -14.30 6.17
CA LYS A 9 -0.33 -14.30 7.03
C LYS A 9 0.05 -14.23 8.50
N GLU A 10 1.05 -15.01 8.91
CA GLU A 10 1.54 -15.01 10.30
C GLU A 10 2.07 -13.64 10.72
N LEU A 11 2.87 -12.98 9.86
CA LEU A 11 3.35 -11.61 10.11
C LEU A 11 2.23 -10.59 10.32
N LYS A 12 1.03 -10.85 9.79
CA LYS A 12 -0.12 -9.94 9.84
C LYS A 12 -1.20 -10.37 10.82
N LYS A 13 -0.98 -11.43 11.59
CA LYS A 13 -2.00 -12.00 12.48
C LYS A 13 -2.55 -11.00 13.49
N ASP A 14 -1.70 -10.06 13.93
CA ASP A 14 -2.04 -9.03 14.92
C ASP A 14 -2.29 -7.65 14.27
N PHE A 15 -2.33 -7.59 12.93
CA PHE A 15 -2.58 -6.35 12.21
C PHE A 15 -4.00 -5.87 12.45
N THR A 16 -4.13 -4.63 12.91
CA THR A 16 -5.41 -3.94 13.09
C THR A 16 -5.49 -2.76 12.12
N PRO A 17 -6.49 -2.75 11.21
CA PRO A 17 -6.68 -1.63 10.29
C PRO A 17 -6.99 -0.35 11.07
N ARG A 18 -6.38 0.76 10.64
CA ARG A 18 -6.69 2.07 11.21
C ARG A 18 -8.03 2.56 10.65
N ILE A 19 -8.99 2.87 11.52
CA ILE A 19 -10.23 3.54 11.12
C ILE A 19 -9.87 4.95 10.64
N LYS A 20 -10.15 5.25 9.37
CA LYS A 20 -9.80 6.53 8.74
C LYS A 20 -10.91 6.99 7.79
N ASP A 21 -11.06 8.30 7.63
CA ASP A 21 -11.99 8.87 6.67
C ASP A 21 -11.62 8.43 5.24
N THR A 22 -12.61 7.93 4.52
CA THR A 22 -12.47 7.44 3.14
C THR A 22 -12.52 8.57 2.11
N LYS A 23 -12.90 9.78 2.52
CA LYS A 23 -12.99 10.97 1.65
C LYS A 23 -11.67 11.70 1.48
N GLU A 24 -10.65 11.34 2.26
CA GLU A 24 -9.32 11.97 2.21
C GLU A 24 -8.23 11.01 1.74
N PRO A 25 -7.22 11.51 0.98
CA PRO A 25 -6.05 10.71 0.63
C PRO A 25 -5.26 10.31 1.88
N VAL A 26 -4.41 9.28 1.74
CA VAL A 26 -3.50 8.84 2.81
C VAL A 26 -2.41 9.87 3.05
N SER A 27 -1.83 10.37 1.96
CA SER A 27 -0.78 11.39 1.93
C SER A 27 -0.67 11.94 0.50
N PHE A 28 -0.15 13.14 0.37
CA PHE A 28 0.20 13.75 -0.91
C PHE A 28 1.38 14.70 -0.73
N TRP A 29 2.25 14.78 -1.73
CA TRP A 29 3.43 15.67 -1.72
C TRP A 29 3.93 15.92 -3.14
N SER A 30 4.77 16.94 -3.29
CA SER A 30 5.54 17.17 -4.52
C SER A 30 6.97 16.70 -4.33
N GLU A 31 7.55 16.05 -5.34
CA GLU A 31 8.94 15.63 -5.34
C GLU A 31 9.56 15.69 -6.75
N LYS A 32 10.85 15.40 -6.85
CA LYS A 32 11.54 15.21 -8.13
C LYS A 32 11.55 13.72 -8.47
N ASP A 33 11.11 13.37 -9.67
CA ASP A 33 11.10 11.97 -10.14
C ASP A 33 11.69 11.85 -11.56
N ILE A 34 11.98 10.63 -12.01
CA ILE A 34 12.57 10.33 -13.31
C ILE A 34 11.48 9.88 -14.29
N LEU A 35 11.21 10.71 -15.29
CA LEU A 35 10.35 10.37 -16.42
C LEU A 35 11.14 10.48 -17.72
N ASN A 36 11.21 9.39 -18.49
CA ASN A 36 11.94 9.34 -19.76
C ASN A 36 13.41 9.80 -19.65
N LYS A 37 14.12 9.33 -18.61
CA LYS A 37 15.52 9.69 -18.29
C LYS A 37 15.74 11.19 -17.98
N LYS A 38 14.67 11.93 -17.66
CA LYS A 38 14.75 13.33 -17.23
C LYS A 38 14.18 13.48 -15.83
N VAL A 39 14.80 14.35 -15.04
CA VAL A 39 14.26 14.75 -13.73
C VAL A 39 13.12 15.74 -13.96
N VAL A 40 11.94 15.45 -13.43
CA VAL A 40 10.73 16.27 -13.54
C VAL A 40 10.14 16.55 -12.16
N ASP A 41 9.36 17.61 -12.05
CA ASP A 41 8.48 17.80 -10.89
C ASP A 41 7.31 16.83 -10.99
N ALA A 42 7.13 16.02 -9.94
CA ALA A 42 6.06 15.06 -9.80
C ALA A 42 5.20 15.42 -8.59
N PHE A 43 3.90 15.22 -8.73
CA PHE A 43 2.97 15.27 -7.61
C PHE A 43 2.49 13.85 -7.30
N VAL A 44 2.77 13.39 -6.10
CA VAL A 44 2.42 12.04 -5.65
C VAL A 44 1.22 12.13 -4.72
N ILE A 45 0.27 11.23 -4.94
CA ILE A 45 -0.91 11.06 -4.10
C ILE A 45 -1.11 9.58 -3.81
N ILE A 46 -1.30 9.24 -2.53
CA ILE A 46 -1.68 7.90 -2.12
C ILE A 46 -3.17 7.90 -1.82
N LEU A 47 -3.94 7.24 -2.69
CA LEU A 47 -5.39 7.10 -2.52
C LEU A 47 -5.71 5.88 -1.64
N ARG A 48 -6.78 6.01 -0.84
CA ARG A 48 -7.35 4.87 -0.12
C ARG A 48 -8.07 3.96 -1.10
N THR A 49 -7.79 2.66 -1.00
CA THR A 49 -8.42 1.64 -1.83
C THR A 49 -8.83 0.44 -0.97
N ARG A 50 -9.61 -0.47 -1.57
CA ARG A 50 -9.88 -1.81 -1.01
C ARG A 50 -8.63 -2.71 -0.90
N GLY A 51 -7.44 -2.19 -1.21
CA GLY A 51 -6.16 -2.89 -1.24
C GLY A 51 -5.90 -3.68 -2.49
N CYS A 52 -4.65 -4.14 -2.61
CA CYS A 52 -4.25 -5.01 -3.68
C CYS A 52 -4.82 -6.41 -3.48
N SER A 53 -5.28 -7.02 -4.58
CA SER A 53 -5.81 -8.39 -4.60
C SER A 53 -4.83 -9.41 -4.02
N TRP A 54 -3.52 -9.14 -4.13
CA TRP A 54 -2.47 -9.97 -3.57
C TRP A 54 -2.45 -9.97 -2.03
N ALA A 55 -2.60 -8.79 -1.43
CA ALA A 55 -2.70 -8.68 0.03
C ALA A 55 -3.90 -9.48 0.57
N LEU A 56 -5.03 -9.46 -0.15
CA LEU A 56 -6.25 -10.16 0.22
C LEU A 56 -6.16 -11.69 0.04
N LYS A 57 -5.47 -12.18 -0.99
CA LYS A 57 -5.40 -13.63 -1.30
C LYS A 57 -4.29 -14.38 -0.56
N SER A 58 -3.08 -13.83 -0.58
CA SER A 58 -1.86 -14.56 -0.18
C SER A 58 -1.01 -13.82 0.84
N GLY A 59 -1.37 -12.58 1.17
CA GLY A 59 -0.53 -11.66 1.94
C GLY A 59 0.42 -10.88 1.03
N CYS A 60 0.74 -9.64 1.42
CA CYS A 60 1.63 -8.74 0.69
C CYS A 60 2.95 -8.58 1.45
N SER A 61 4.06 -8.82 0.74
CA SER A 61 5.44 -8.70 1.24
C SER A 61 6.18 -7.46 0.70
N MET A 62 5.53 -6.62 -0.10
CA MET A 62 6.23 -5.67 -0.97
C MET A 62 6.03 -4.20 -0.56
N CYS A 63 4.82 -3.66 -0.69
CA CYS A 63 4.62 -2.20 -0.73
C CYS A 63 4.07 -1.56 0.55
N GLY A 64 3.73 -2.33 1.59
CA GLY A 64 3.21 -1.78 2.85
C GLY A 64 1.84 -1.09 2.78
N TYR A 65 1.33 -0.73 1.58
CA TYR A 65 0.06 0.00 1.38
C TYR A 65 -1.18 -0.72 1.88
N PHE A 66 -1.08 -2.01 2.22
CA PHE A 66 -2.15 -2.69 2.94
C PHE A 66 -2.46 -2.01 4.29
N ASN A 67 -1.48 -1.34 4.92
CA ASN A 67 -1.67 -0.59 6.16
C ASN A 67 -2.59 0.63 6.04
N ASP A 68 -2.80 1.13 4.82
CA ASP A 68 -3.62 2.32 4.55
C ASP A 68 -4.82 2.02 3.65
N SER A 69 -5.12 0.74 3.49
CA SER A 69 -6.33 0.24 2.83
C SER A 69 -7.53 0.19 3.79
N ILE A 70 -8.72 -0.04 3.24
CA ILE A 70 -10.01 0.11 3.97
C ILE A 70 -10.56 -1.21 4.57
N PHE A 71 -9.78 -2.28 4.66
CA PHE A 71 -10.20 -3.58 5.21
C PHE A 71 -9.35 -4.01 6.40
#